data_AF-A0A0J9F081-F1
#
_entry.id   AF-A0A0J9F081-F1
#
_cell.length_a   1.000
_cell.length_b   1.000
_cell.length_c   1.000
_cell.angle_alpha   90.00
_cell.angle_beta   90.00
_cell.angle_gamma   90.00
#
_symmetry.space_group_name_H-M   'P 1'
#
loop_
_entity.id
_entity.type
_entity.pdbx_description
1 polymer ?
#
loop_
_entity_poly.entity_id
_entity_poly.type
_entity_poly.pdbx_seq_one_letter_code
_entity_poly.pdbx_strand_id
1 'polypeptide(L)'
;NHLFRGYDLNLFRSFPHRKAWLFQHLINYRKTSNLWAVLFWLNVLAVRGESVENIVKEHWKTYGRNYYSRHDYEEVESDKANELITRLRSSLATMKGKTFGRYEVEYADDFSYTDPVDNSVSDKQGVRIGFTDGSRIVFRLSGTGTKGATLRLYLESYEPDASKQGLDPQVALGDFISIADEIAQIKSITGRTEPTVIT
;
A
#
# COMPACT_ATOMS: atom_id res chain seq x y z
N ASN A 1 30.12 36.83 5.22
CA ASN A 1 30.59 35.42 5.23
C ASN A 1 29.60 34.56 4.46
N HIS A 2 29.56 34.65 3.13
CA HIS A 2 30.42 33.90 2.20
C HIS A 2 30.37 32.38 2.42
N LEU A 3 29.28 31.76 1.97
CA LEU A 3 29.18 30.39 1.47
C LEU A 3 27.91 30.39 0.59
N PHE A 4 27.88 29.67 -0.53
CA PHE A 4 26.80 29.63 -1.54
C PHE A 4 26.78 30.66 -2.70
N ARG A 5 27.93 31.24 -3.06
CA ARG A 5 28.14 31.72 -4.46
C ARG A 5 29.07 30.74 -5.16
N GLY A 6 28.55 29.90 -6.05
CA GLY A 6 29.42 29.05 -6.87
C GLY A 6 28.85 27.78 -7.50
N TYR A 7 27.55 27.48 -7.39
CA TYR A 7 26.96 26.40 -8.18
C TYR A 7 26.03 26.97 -9.25
N ASP A 8 26.55 27.02 -10.47
CA ASP A 8 25.79 27.30 -11.66
C ASP A 8 24.82 26.14 -11.93
N LEU A 9 23.54 26.36 -11.66
CA LEU A 9 22.46 25.40 -11.97
C LEU A 9 22.32 25.13 -13.48
N ASN A 10 23.03 25.86 -14.35
CA ASN A 10 23.08 25.57 -15.79
C ASN A 10 23.96 24.38 -16.16
N LEU A 11 24.74 23.80 -15.24
CA LEU A 11 25.54 22.60 -15.53
C LEU A 11 24.67 21.37 -15.92
N PHE A 12 23.37 21.38 -15.59
CA PHE A 12 22.44 20.30 -15.94
C PHE A 12 21.76 20.46 -17.31
N ARG A 13 21.96 21.59 -18.00
CA ARG A 13 21.40 21.85 -19.33
C ARG A 13 22.31 21.42 -20.48
N SER A 14 23.61 21.24 -20.24
CA SER A 14 24.62 21.11 -21.31
C SER A 14 25.08 19.70 -21.65
N PHE A 15 24.57 18.63 -21.01
CA PHE A 15 25.00 17.25 -21.31
C PHE A 15 23.85 16.24 -21.40
N PRO A 16 23.23 16.07 -22.58
CA PRO A 16 22.18 15.06 -22.80
C PRO A 16 22.66 13.62 -22.52
N HIS A 17 23.91 13.31 -22.87
CA HIS A 17 24.46 11.96 -22.79
C HIS A 17 24.93 11.53 -21.38
N ARG A 18 25.12 12.45 -20.43
CA ARG A 18 25.50 12.10 -19.05
C ARG A 18 24.30 11.81 -18.13
N LYS A 19 23.09 12.25 -18.50
CA LYS A 19 21.85 11.95 -17.76
C LYS A 19 21.54 10.46 -17.79
N ALA A 20 21.68 9.81 -18.95
CA ALA A 20 21.49 8.37 -19.09
C ALA A 20 22.52 7.57 -18.25
N TRP A 21 23.77 8.03 -18.17
CA TRP A 21 24.83 7.29 -17.48
C TRP A 21 24.65 7.26 -15.96
N LEU A 22 24.21 8.37 -15.34
CA LEU A 22 23.93 8.42 -13.90
C LEU A 22 22.67 7.62 -13.51
N PHE A 23 21.63 7.68 -14.35
CA PHE A 23 20.39 6.92 -14.14
C PHE A 23 20.62 5.41 -14.30
N GLN A 24 21.42 4.99 -15.30
CA GLN A 24 21.74 3.57 -15.51
C GLN A 24 22.56 2.96 -14.35
N HIS A 25 23.43 3.74 -13.70
CA HIS A 25 24.22 3.26 -12.56
C HIS A 25 23.41 3.20 -11.25
N LEU A 26 22.38 4.04 -11.09
CA LEU A 26 21.50 3.99 -9.92
C LEU A 26 20.48 2.85 -9.98
N ILE A 27 20.10 2.40 -11.19
CA ILE A 27 19.19 1.26 -11.41
C ILE A 27 19.92 -0.11 -11.25
N ASN A 28 21.25 -0.14 -11.32
CA ASN A 28 22.04 -1.37 -11.34
C ASN A 28 22.32 -2.01 -9.97
N TYR A 29 21.69 -1.54 -8.90
CA TYR A 29 21.74 -2.25 -7.62
C TYR A 29 20.47 -3.10 -7.46
N ARG A 30 20.63 -4.41 -7.26
CA ARG A 30 19.55 -5.35 -6.87
C ARG A 30 18.99 -5.06 -5.46
N LYS A 31 18.92 -3.79 -5.07
CA LYS A 31 18.47 -3.30 -3.76
C LYS A 31 17.70 -1.99 -3.97
N THR A 32 16.65 -1.80 -3.19
CA THR A 32 15.90 -0.54 -3.12
C THR A 32 16.83 0.62 -2.75
N SER A 33 16.72 1.75 -3.46
CA SER A 33 17.53 2.95 -3.23
C SER A 33 16.64 4.16 -2.89
N ASN A 34 16.63 4.53 -1.60
CA ASN A 34 15.90 5.72 -1.13
C ASN A 34 16.46 7.01 -1.76
N LEU A 35 17.77 7.08 -1.98
CA LEU A 35 18.41 8.22 -2.63
C LEU A 35 17.94 8.37 -4.09
N TRP A 36 17.81 7.25 -4.82
CA TRP A 36 17.29 7.30 -6.18
C TRP A 36 15.86 7.85 -6.23
N ALA A 37 14.98 7.44 -5.30
CA ALA A 37 13.61 7.95 -5.24
C ALA A 37 13.56 9.47 -4.96
N VAL A 38 14.44 9.97 -4.08
CA VAL A 38 14.57 11.42 -3.82
C VAL A 38 15.03 12.15 -5.08
N LEU A 39 16.08 11.66 -5.76
CA LEU A 39 16.58 12.27 -7.00
C LEU A 39 15.54 12.23 -8.12
N PHE A 40 14.75 11.16 -8.19
CA PHE A 40 13.64 11.04 -9.13
C PHE A 40 12.60 12.15 -8.89
N TRP A 41 12.15 12.33 -7.65
CA TRP A 41 11.21 13.40 -7.30
C TRP A 41 11.77 14.79 -7.55
N LEU A 42 13.05 15.03 -7.23
CA LEU A 42 13.70 16.30 -7.55
C LEU A 42 13.71 16.60 -9.05
N ASN A 43 13.89 15.58 -9.89
CA ASN A 43 13.79 15.73 -11.34
C ASN A 43 12.36 16.03 -11.80
N VAL A 44 11.35 15.34 -11.25
CA VAL A 44 9.93 15.63 -11.53
C VAL A 44 9.59 17.08 -11.17
N LEU A 45 9.99 17.53 -9.98
CA LEU A 45 9.76 18.90 -9.52
C LEU A 45 10.47 19.93 -10.41
N ALA A 46 11.72 19.66 -10.81
CA ALA A 46 12.49 20.55 -11.67
C ALA A 46 11.87 20.70 -13.08
N VAL A 47 11.27 19.64 -13.62
CA VAL A 47 10.60 19.68 -14.93
C VAL A 47 9.22 20.32 -14.85
N ARG A 48 8.44 20.00 -13.82
CA ARG A 48 7.06 20.51 -13.66
C ARG A 48 6.98 21.94 -13.15
N GLY A 49 7.92 22.39 -12.32
CA GLY A 49 7.88 23.72 -11.71
C GLY A 49 6.73 23.94 -10.73
N GLU A 50 6.18 22.86 -10.16
CA GLU A 50 5.03 22.86 -9.24
C GLU A 50 5.39 22.27 -7.88
N SER A 51 4.54 22.48 -6.88
CA SER A 51 4.66 21.81 -5.58
C SER A 51 4.33 20.32 -5.70
N VAL A 52 4.89 19.51 -4.80
CA VAL A 52 4.55 18.08 -4.68
C VAL A 52 3.04 17.88 -4.54
N GLU A 53 2.40 18.71 -3.71
CA GLU A 53 0.95 18.64 -3.47
C GLU A 53 0.14 18.82 -4.77
N ASN A 54 0.48 19.82 -5.59
CA ASN A 54 -0.24 20.08 -6.84
C ASN A 54 -0.06 18.92 -7.83
N ILE A 55 1.16 18.40 -7.95
CA ILE A 55 1.46 17.26 -8.82
C ILE A 55 0.65 16.03 -8.40
N VAL A 56 0.59 15.75 -7.10
CA VAL A 56 -0.15 14.61 -6.56
C VAL A 56 -1.66 14.80 -6.72
N LYS A 57 -2.20 16.00 -6.46
CA LYS A 57 -3.62 16.30 -6.68
C LYS A 57 -4.03 16.19 -8.15
N GLU A 58 -3.18 16.64 -9.07
CA GLU A 58 -3.41 16.47 -10.51
C GLU A 58 -3.36 14.99 -10.91
N HIS A 59 -2.43 14.22 -10.35
CA HIS A 59 -2.36 12.78 -10.57
C HIS A 59 -3.65 12.09 -10.11
N TRP A 60 -4.15 12.42 -8.91
CA TRP A 60 -5.42 11.90 -8.42
C TRP A 60 -6.60 12.28 -9.29
N LYS A 61 -6.65 13.53 -9.76
CA LYS A 61 -7.71 13.99 -10.67
C LYS A 61 -7.70 13.22 -11.99
N THR A 62 -6.52 12.83 -12.46
CA THR A 62 -6.35 12.15 -13.75
C THR A 62 -6.63 10.64 -13.66
N TYR A 63 -6.16 9.99 -12.59
CA TYR A 63 -6.16 8.53 -12.47
C TYR A 63 -7.04 7.97 -11.33
N GLY A 64 -7.72 8.85 -10.58
CA GLY A 64 -8.34 8.50 -9.31
C GLY A 64 -7.33 8.50 -8.14
N ARG A 65 -7.84 8.62 -6.92
CA ARG A 65 -7.04 8.47 -5.69
C ARG A 65 -7.25 7.09 -5.11
N ASN A 66 -6.18 6.40 -4.78
CA ASN A 66 -6.23 5.23 -3.89
C ASN A 66 -5.95 5.71 -2.47
N TYR A 67 -6.99 5.79 -1.65
CA TYR A 67 -6.84 5.97 -0.21
C TYR A 67 -6.22 4.72 0.36
N TYR A 68 -5.09 4.85 1.04
CA TYR A 68 -4.35 3.72 1.58
C TYR A 68 -4.09 3.93 3.07
N SER A 69 -4.24 2.86 3.85
CA SER A 69 -3.68 2.78 5.19
C SER A 69 -3.28 1.34 5.53
N ARG A 70 -2.27 1.19 6.38
CA ARG A 70 -1.89 -0.10 6.97
C ARG A 70 -2.10 -0.06 8.48
N HIS A 71 -2.86 -1.02 8.98
CA HIS A 71 -3.13 -1.23 10.40
C HIS A 71 -2.37 -2.47 10.86
N ASP A 72 -1.39 -2.29 11.74
CA ASP A 72 -0.64 -3.38 12.34
C ASP A 72 -1.16 -3.65 13.76
N TYR A 73 -1.74 -4.84 13.98
CA TYR A 73 -2.09 -5.35 15.31
C TYR A 73 -0.94 -6.22 15.78
N GLU A 74 -0.07 -5.64 16.62
CA GLU A 74 1.14 -6.31 17.10
C GLU A 74 0.86 -7.15 18.35
N GLU A 75 1.66 -8.22 18.54
CA GLU A 75 1.58 -9.10 19.71
C GLU A 75 0.19 -9.72 19.93
N VAL A 76 -0.52 -10.05 18.84
CA VAL A 76 -1.75 -10.85 18.90
C VAL A 76 -1.36 -12.27 19.32
N GLU A 77 -2.12 -12.85 20.26
CA GLU A 77 -1.92 -14.23 20.68
C GLU A 77 -1.97 -15.16 19.46
N SER A 78 -0.99 -16.06 19.35
CA SER A 78 -0.72 -16.83 18.13
C SER A 78 -1.90 -17.72 17.74
N ASP A 79 -2.56 -18.38 18.69
CA ASP A 79 -3.69 -19.26 18.41
C ASP A 79 -4.87 -18.46 17.85
N LYS A 80 -5.21 -17.32 18.48
CA LYS A 80 -6.22 -16.38 17.97
C LYS A 80 -5.89 -15.82 16.59
N ALA A 81 -4.63 -15.48 16.34
CA ALA A 81 -4.22 -14.95 15.04
C ALA A 81 -4.31 -16.02 13.93
N ASN A 82 -3.96 -17.26 14.26
CA ASN A 82 -4.11 -18.41 13.38
C ASN A 82 -5.58 -18.78 13.14
N GLU A 83 -6.41 -18.72 14.18
CA GLU A 83 -7.87 -18.91 14.08
C GLU A 83 -8.47 -17.90 13.09
N LEU A 84 -8.15 -16.62 13.26
CA LEU A 84 -8.62 -15.53 12.39
C LEU A 84 -8.28 -15.78 10.93
N ILE A 85 -7.00 -16.04 10.60
CA ILE A 85 -6.58 -16.22 9.21
C ILE A 85 -7.13 -17.52 8.60
N THR A 86 -7.28 -18.57 9.41
CA THR A 86 -7.86 -19.85 8.97
C THR A 86 -9.34 -19.70 8.65
N ARG A 87 -10.09 -18.96 9.47
CA ARG A 87 -11.50 -18.63 9.21
C ARG A 87 -11.64 -17.82 7.93
N LEU A 88 -10.80 -16.80 7.72
CA LEU A 88 -10.77 -16.02 6.49
C LEU A 88 -10.57 -16.91 5.27
N ARG A 89 -9.53 -17.76 5.29
CA ARG A 89 -9.23 -18.73 4.21
C ARG A 89 -10.40 -19.66 3.91
N SER A 90 -11.08 -20.14 4.95
CA SER A 90 -12.22 -21.04 4.81
C SER A 90 -13.45 -20.37 4.17
N SER A 91 -13.54 -19.03 4.24
CA SER A 91 -14.66 -18.27 3.68
C SER A 91 -14.51 -17.89 2.21
N LEU A 92 -13.28 -17.93 1.66
CA LEU A 92 -12.93 -17.36 0.35
C LEU A 92 -13.81 -17.86 -0.80
N ALA A 93 -14.07 -19.17 -0.85
CA ALA A 93 -14.88 -19.78 -1.90
C ALA A 93 -16.32 -19.24 -1.97
N THR A 94 -16.82 -18.66 -0.87
CA THR A 94 -18.20 -18.13 -0.76
C THR A 94 -18.26 -16.61 -0.78
N MET A 95 -17.12 -15.92 -0.96
CA MET A 95 -17.05 -14.46 -0.80
C MET A 95 -17.49 -13.69 -2.04
N LYS A 96 -17.18 -14.19 -3.24
CA LYS A 96 -17.53 -13.51 -4.49
C LYS A 96 -19.04 -13.24 -4.58
N GLY A 97 -19.40 -12.00 -4.90
CA GLY A 97 -20.79 -11.53 -5.00
C GLY A 97 -21.45 -11.17 -3.66
N LYS A 98 -20.78 -11.35 -2.52
CA LYS A 98 -21.27 -10.79 -1.25
C LYS A 98 -21.11 -9.27 -1.24
N THR A 99 -22.01 -8.61 -0.53
CA THR A 99 -22.04 -7.16 -0.37
C THR A 99 -21.82 -6.77 1.08
N PHE A 100 -20.98 -5.76 1.29
CA PHE A 100 -20.69 -5.14 2.57
C PHE A 100 -20.89 -3.64 2.43
N GLY A 101 -22.03 -3.13 2.92
CA GLY A 101 -22.46 -1.77 2.63
C GLY A 101 -22.60 -1.54 1.11
N ARG A 102 -21.83 -0.60 0.57
CA ARG A 102 -21.78 -0.29 -0.88
C ARG A 102 -20.79 -1.15 -1.68
N TYR A 103 -19.99 -1.99 -1.03
CA TYR A 103 -18.90 -2.71 -1.66
C TYR A 103 -19.32 -4.14 -2.00
N GLU A 104 -19.25 -4.52 -3.28
CA GLU A 104 -19.50 -5.88 -3.75
C GLU A 104 -18.17 -6.59 -4.02
N VAL A 105 -18.00 -7.80 -3.48
CA VAL A 105 -16.76 -8.58 -3.63
C VAL A 105 -16.66 -9.13 -5.05
N GLU A 106 -15.62 -8.73 -5.77
CA GLU A 106 -15.31 -9.24 -7.11
C GLU A 106 -14.46 -10.51 -7.06
N TYR A 107 -13.49 -10.57 -6.14
CA TYR A 107 -12.66 -11.74 -5.91
C TYR A 107 -12.22 -11.85 -4.45
N ALA A 108 -11.96 -13.07 -4.02
CA ALA A 108 -11.34 -13.36 -2.73
C ALA A 108 -10.40 -14.56 -2.87
N ASP A 109 -9.13 -14.40 -2.51
CA ASP A 109 -8.10 -15.44 -2.64
C ASP A 109 -7.07 -15.37 -1.52
N ASP A 110 -6.22 -16.40 -1.42
CA ASP A 110 -4.98 -16.36 -0.64
C ASP A 110 -3.83 -16.24 -1.64
N PHE A 111 -3.14 -15.11 -1.62
CA PHE A 111 -2.19 -14.73 -2.66
C PHE A 111 -1.05 -15.76 -2.77
N SER A 112 -0.84 -16.22 -4.00
CA SER A 112 0.31 -17.02 -4.40
C SER A 112 1.00 -16.36 -5.59
N TYR A 113 2.32 -16.43 -5.61
CA TYR A 113 3.15 -15.91 -6.69
C TYR A 113 4.11 -17.00 -7.17
N THR A 114 4.09 -17.25 -8.47
CA THR A 114 5.07 -18.10 -9.17
C THR A 114 6.05 -17.19 -9.89
N ASP A 115 7.32 -17.25 -9.50
CA ASP A 115 8.36 -16.44 -10.12
C ASP A 115 8.62 -16.92 -11.56
N PRO A 116 8.54 -16.06 -12.59
CA PRO A 116 8.68 -16.49 -13.98
C PRO A 116 10.14 -16.79 -14.39
N VAL A 117 11.12 -16.48 -13.54
CA VAL A 117 12.55 -16.72 -13.81
C VAL A 117 12.97 -18.09 -13.29
N ASP A 118 12.62 -18.42 -12.04
CA ASP A 118 13.04 -19.67 -11.40
C ASP A 118 11.88 -20.65 -11.12
N ASN A 119 10.64 -20.27 -11.40
CA ASN A 119 9.42 -21.05 -11.15
C ASN A 119 9.19 -21.40 -9.68
N SER A 120 9.88 -20.73 -8.75
CA SER A 120 9.60 -20.89 -7.32
C SER A 120 8.21 -20.36 -7.00
N VAL A 121 7.51 -21.05 -6.09
CA VAL A 121 6.15 -20.71 -5.68
C VAL A 121 6.16 -20.22 -4.24
N SER A 122 5.65 -19.01 -4.04
CA SER A 122 5.41 -18.42 -2.73
C SER A 122 3.92 -18.40 -2.44
N ASP A 123 3.45 -19.41 -1.72
CA ASP A 123 2.05 -19.52 -1.32
C ASP A 123 1.73 -18.78 -0.03
N LYS A 124 0.43 -18.56 0.23
CA LYS A 124 -0.10 -18.03 1.50
C LYS A 124 0.45 -16.65 1.88
N GLN A 125 0.71 -15.81 0.88
CA GLN A 125 1.36 -14.50 1.05
C GLN A 125 0.40 -13.40 1.51
N GLY A 126 -0.89 -13.70 1.66
CA GLY A 126 -1.89 -12.80 2.24
C GLY A 126 -3.26 -13.06 1.66
N VAL A 127 -4.29 -13.04 2.51
CA VAL A 127 -5.68 -13.13 2.08
C VAL A 127 -6.09 -11.80 1.46
N ARG A 128 -6.54 -11.81 0.21
CA ARG A 128 -7.00 -10.63 -0.53
C ARG A 128 -8.50 -10.70 -0.76
N ILE A 129 -9.16 -9.57 -0.61
CA ILE A 129 -10.56 -9.38 -0.96
C ILE A 129 -10.63 -8.12 -1.81
N GLY A 130 -10.91 -8.28 -3.09
CA GLY A 130 -11.06 -7.18 -4.04
C GLY A 130 -12.54 -6.91 -4.33
N PHE A 131 -12.86 -5.65 -4.51
CA PHE A 131 -14.21 -5.17 -4.74
C PHE A 131 -14.38 -4.61 -6.15
N THR A 132 -15.62 -4.61 -6.64
CA THR A 132 -15.97 -4.20 -8.01
C THR A 132 -15.67 -2.74 -8.34
N ASP A 133 -15.50 -1.88 -7.32
CA ASP A 133 -15.11 -0.49 -7.49
C ASP A 133 -13.59 -0.27 -7.56
N GLY A 134 -12.79 -1.34 -7.53
CA GLY A 134 -11.33 -1.29 -7.55
C GLY A 134 -10.68 -1.25 -6.16
N SER A 135 -11.47 -1.14 -5.09
CA SER A 135 -10.98 -1.20 -3.72
C SER A 135 -10.52 -2.61 -3.33
N ARG A 136 -9.65 -2.73 -2.31
CA ARG A 136 -9.21 -4.03 -1.78
C ARG A 136 -8.83 -3.98 -0.31
N ILE A 137 -9.07 -5.11 0.36
CA ILE A 137 -8.58 -5.41 1.71
C ILE A 137 -7.59 -6.55 1.61
N VAL A 138 -6.45 -6.44 2.30
CA VAL A 138 -5.48 -7.54 2.41
C VAL A 138 -5.16 -7.81 3.88
N PHE A 139 -5.25 -9.08 4.28
CA PHE A 139 -4.84 -9.56 5.60
C PHE A 139 -3.56 -10.38 5.45
N ARG A 140 -2.53 -10.02 6.19
CA ARG A 140 -1.27 -10.77 6.24
C ARG A 140 -0.86 -11.01 7.67
N LEU A 141 -0.65 -12.28 8.01
CA LEU A 141 -0.08 -12.66 9.30
C LEU A 141 1.44 -12.71 9.19
N SER A 142 2.15 -12.16 10.17
CA SER A 142 3.61 -12.19 10.21
C SER A 142 4.14 -12.45 11.61
N GLY A 143 5.30 -13.11 11.69
CA GLY A 143 6.06 -13.26 12.93
C GLY A 143 5.37 -14.10 14.01
N THR A 144 5.04 -15.37 13.74
CA THR A 144 4.36 -16.29 14.68
C THR A 144 5.29 -16.86 15.76
N GLY A 145 6.11 -16.02 16.39
CA GLY A 145 7.11 -16.42 17.38
C GLY A 145 6.59 -16.45 18.82
N THR A 146 7.50 -16.51 19.79
CA THR A 146 7.17 -16.49 21.23
C THR A 146 6.50 -15.19 21.71
N LYS A 147 6.56 -14.11 20.92
CA LYS A 147 5.96 -12.81 21.23
C LYS A 147 4.55 -12.63 20.64
N GLY A 148 3.91 -13.70 20.20
CA GLY A 148 2.65 -13.63 19.43
C GLY A 148 2.92 -13.35 17.96
N ALA A 149 1.88 -12.97 17.23
CA ALA A 149 1.92 -12.64 15.80
C ALA A 149 1.47 -11.20 15.53
N THR A 150 1.93 -10.63 14.42
CA THR A 150 1.44 -9.35 13.92
C THR A 150 0.47 -9.60 12.77
N LEU A 151 -0.80 -9.24 12.98
CA LEU A 151 -1.79 -9.16 11.91
C LEU A 151 -1.65 -7.79 11.23
N ARG A 152 -1.28 -7.80 9.95
CA ARG A 152 -1.25 -6.60 9.11
C ARG A 152 -2.49 -6.55 8.24
N LEU A 153 -3.26 -5.48 8.39
CA LEU A 153 -4.42 -5.15 7.59
C LEU A 153 -4.05 -4.00 6.65
N TYR A 154 -4.13 -4.24 5.35
CA TYR A 154 -3.95 -3.23 4.31
C TYR A 154 -5.32 -2.86 3.77
N LEU A 155 -5.61 -1.58 3.75
CA LEU A 155 -6.86 -1.00 3.30
C LEU A 155 -6.55 -0.11 2.10
N GLU A 156 -7.18 -0.38 0.97
CA GLU A 156 -7.09 0.47 -0.20
C GLU A 156 -8.49 0.71 -0.78
N SER A 157 -8.95 1.97 -0.75
CA SER A 157 -10.23 2.38 -1.34
C SER A 157 -9.99 3.29 -2.53
N TYR A 158 -10.54 2.92 -3.68
CA TYR A 158 -10.43 3.72 -4.90
C TYR A 158 -11.50 4.83 -4.93
N GLU A 159 -11.09 6.07 -5.18
CA GLU A 159 -11.96 7.24 -5.28
C GLU A 159 -11.76 7.96 -6.63
N PRO A 160 -12.65 7.74 -7.62
CA PRO A 160 -12.60 8.41 -8.91
C PRO A 160 -13.13 9.85 -8.88
N ASP A 161 -13.94 10.24 -7.88
CA ASP A 161 -14.54 11.57 -7.80
C ASP A 161 -13.56 12.59 -7.21
N ALA A 162 -13.06 13.48 -8.06
CA ALA A 162 -12.12 14.53 -7.68
C ALA A 162 -12.60 15.43 -6.52
N SER A 163 -13.91 15.58 -6.32
CA SER A 163 -14.45 16.37 -5.20
C SER A 163 -14.26 15.68 -3.83
N LYS A 164 -14.07 14.36 -3.83
CA LYS A 164 -13.89 13.54 -2.62
C LYS A 164 -12.44 13.21 -2.32
N GLN A 165 -11.55 13.41 -3.29
CA GLN A 165 -10.11 13.09 -3.16
C GLN A 165 -9.35 14.00 -2.19
N GLY A 166 -9.97 15.04 -1.62
CA GLY A 166 -9.35 15.96 -0.66
C GLY A 166 -9.47 15.51 0.80
N LEU A 167 -10.21 14.43 1.09
CA LEU A 167 -10.46 13.99 2.46
C LEU A 167 -9.19 13.46 3.16
N ASP A 168 -9.21 13.55 4.48
CA ASP A 168 -8.27 12.83 5.34
C ASP A 168 -8.40 11.32 5.10
N PRO A 169 -7.29 10.57 4.95
CA PRO A 169 -7.35 9.14 4.67
C PRO A 169 -8.11 8.31 5.70
N GLN A 170 -7.99 8.61 6.99
CA GLN A 170 -8.67 7.84 8.04
C GLN A 170 -10.18 8.07 8.02
N VAL A 171 -10.59 9.30 7.70
CA VAL A 171 -12.01 9.63 7.49
C VAL A 171 -12.54 8.90 6.24
N ALA A 172 -11.82 8.97 5.12
CA ALA A 172 -12.23 8.32 3.87
C ALA A 172 -12.29 6.79 3.98
N LEU A 173 -11.46 6.19 4.84
CA LEU A 173 -11.39 4.74 5.05
C LEU A 173 -12.28 4.24 6.20
N GLY A 174 -12.99 5.10 6.93
CA GLY A 174 -13.73 4.72 8.16
C GLY A 174 -14.72 3.57 7.96
N ASP A 175 -15.56 3.66 6.92
CA ASP A 175 -16.49 2.59 6.57
C ASP A 175 -15.75 1.31 6.18
N PHE A 176 -14.63 1.44 5.46
CA PHE A 176 -13.83 0.32 4.97
C PHE A 176 -13.07 -0.39 6.10
N ILE A 177 -12.63 0.34 7.12
CA ILE A 177 -12.05 -0.21 8.36
C ILE A 177 -13.10 -1.06 9.09
N SER A 178 -14.35 -0.56 9.16
CA SER A 178 -15.46 -1.27 9.81
C SER A 178 -15.81 -2.55 9.06
N ILE A 179 -15.86 -2.50 7.72
CA ILE A 179 -16.06 -3.67 6.86
C ILE A 179 -14.92 -4.69 7.05
N ALA A 180 -13.68 -4.24 7.16
CA ALA A 180 -12.56 -5.14 7.42
C ALA A 180 -12.70 -5.89 8.76
N ASP A 181 -13.16 -5.22 9.82
CA ASP A 181 -13.47 -5.87 11.10
C ASP A 181 -14.70 -6.79 11.01
N GLU A 182 -15.75 -6.43 10.26
CA GLU A 182 -16.90 -7.30 10.02
C GLU A 182 -16.48 -8.61 9.35
N ILE A 183 -15.67 -8.51 8.30
CA ILE A 183 -15.18 -9.66 7.53
C ILE A 183 -14.23 -10.52 8.37
N ALA A 184 -13.23 -9.90 9.01
CA ALA A 184 -12.16 -10.60 9.72
C ALA A 184 -12.44 -10.88 11.19
N GLN A 185 -13.48 -10.27 11.77
CA GLN A 185 -13.84 -10.43 13.17
C GLN A 185 -12.65 -10.17 14.09
N ILE A 186 -11.86 -9.13 13.78
CA ILE A 186 -10.58 -8.85 14.44
C ILE A 186 -10.85 -8.64 15.93
N LYS A 187 -11.80 -7.76 16.26
CA LYS A 187 -12.14 -7.44 17.63
C LYS A 187 -12.64 -8.65 18.41
N SER A 188 -13.57 -9.44 17.87
CA SER A 188 -14.16 -10.56 18.61
C SER A 188 -13.21 -11.72 18.80
N ILE A 189 -12.33 -12.01 17.83
CA ILE A 189 -11.36 -13.12 17.92
C ILE A 189 -10.15 -12.69 18.76
N THR A 190 -9.54 -11.55 18.42
CA THR A 190 -8.26 -11.14 19.02
C THR A 190 -8.44 -10.36 20.33
N GLY A 191 -9.59 -9.73 20.54
CA GLY A 191 -9.84 -8.77 21.62
C GLY A 191 -9.27 -7.37 21.36
N ARG A 192 -8.62 -7.13 20.22
CA ARG A 192 -8.06 -5.82 19.86
C ARG A 192 -9.14 -4.92 19.26
N THR A 193 -9.37 -3.77 19.87
CA THR A 193 -10.36 -2.78 19.40
C THR A 193 -9.76 -1.76 18.42
N GLU A 194 -8.44 -1.61 18.41
CA GLU A 194 -7.70 -0.67 17.59
C GLU A 194 -6.32 -1.28 17.22
N PRO A 195 -5.72 -0.86 16.10
CA PRO A 195 -4.37 -1.28 15.74
C PRO A 195 -3.32 -0.66 16.66
N THR A 196 -2.20 -1.36 16.84
CA THR A 196 -1.04 -0.83 17.57
C THR A 196 -0.35 0.28 16.77
N VAL A 197 -0.28 0.12 15.45
CA VAL A 197 0.36 1.09 14.53
C VAL A 197 -0.52 1.32 13.32
N ILE A 198 -0.64 2.58 12.91
CA ILE A 198 -1.29 3.02 11.67
C ILE A 198 -0.24 3.70 10.79
N THR A 199 -0.16 3.31 9.52
CA THR A 199 0.66 3.94 8.47
C THR A 199 -0.22 4.45 7.34
#